data_AF-A0A382I8W2-F1
#
_entry.id   AF-A0A382I8W2-F1
#
_cell.length_a   1.000
_cell.length_b   1.000
_cell.length_c   1.000
_cell.angle_alpha   90.00
_cell.angle_beta   90.00
_cell.angle_gamma   90.00
#
_symmetry.space_group_name_H-M   'P 1'
#
loop_
_entity.id
_entity.type
_entity.pdbx_description
1 polymer ?
#
loop_
_entity_poly.entity_id
_entity_poly.type
_entity_poly.pdbx_seq_one_letter_code
_entity_poly.pdbx_strand_id
1 'polypeptide(L)'
;MSKVSTPSQKWFQNFSTQHYTYYLTVKSLSEWALGAYEKIFVHLDRNPSRRYILGAIRASKHTLSLAKRLKSEATGHPPQLRQLMELDYKFSIEMCMTLDRLIKLHYRESGEDEEKLTEMLFELERRYIAQTSQFVDEDDLDARLRRTTHALVEFGLRFLRLQVEGLTNPLKEARKSLEIDLEEIIARVTGFTDHIAFKEGRMVLAGDRKKRLTRDLIDNYDDCFAVQRKTINIFMKAFETVKSPGDADVEFDAKLINELEIIPIELNHVFFSSSKIMIDELIPEKVPFNRRY
;
A
#
# COMPACT_ATOMS: atom_id res chain seq x y z
N MET A 1 -0.84 -17.14 37.63
CA MET A 1 -1.03 -16.60 36.27
C MET A 1 -0.22 -15.31 36.15
N SER A 2 1.06 -15.41 35.79
CA SER A 2 1.84 -14.27 35.34
C SER A 2 1.60 -14.14 33.83
N LYS A 3 1.00 -13.03 33.39
CA LYS A 3 0.88 -12.74 31.97
C LYS A 3 2.29 -12.62 31.39
N VAL A 4 2.55 -13.47 30.40
CA VAL A 4 3.71 -13.43 29.51
C VAL A 4 3.73 -12.06 28.84
N SER A 5 4.63 -11.18 29.29
CA SER A 5 5.06 -10.03 28.53
C SER A 5 6.45 -10.34 27.97
N THR A 6 6.49 -11.11 26.89
CA THR A 6 7.64 -11.03 25.98
C THR A 6 7.31 -9.87 25.03
N PRO A 7 8.05 -8.76 25.04
CA PRO A 7 7.94 -7.79 23.97
C PRO A 7 8.31 -8.53 22.69
N SER A 8 7.37 -8.63 21.76
CA SER A 8 7.64 -9.06 20.40
C SER A 8 8.83 -8.26 19.88
N GLN A 9 9.90 -8.94 19.44
CA GLN A 9 11.04 -8.34 18.73
C GLN A 9 10.64 -7.72 17.37
N LYS A 10 9.36 -7.40 17.15
CA LYS A 10 8.76 -7.07 15.85
C LYS A 10 8.45 -5.58 15.68
N TRP A 11 9.20 -4.71 16.36
CA TRP A 11 9.06 -3.28 16.12
C TRP A 11 10.40 -2.59 15.94
N PHE A 12 10.48 -1.76 14.89
CA PHE A 12 11.68 -1.08 14.40
C PHE A 12 12.18 0.06 15.32
N GLN A 13 11.68 0.17 16.55
CA GLN A 13 12.09 1.18 17.54
C GLN A 13 13.53 1.07 18.03
N ASN A 14 14.19 -0.05 17.74
CA ASN A 14 15.58 -0.28 18.14
C ASN A 14 16.59 0.26 17.12
N PHE A 15 16.13 0.78 15.97
CA PHE A 15 17.01 1.32 14.94
C PHE A 15 17.30 2.80 15.16
N SER A 16 18.46 3.25 14.70
CA SER A 16 18.76 4.69 14.72
C SER A 16 17.82 5.42 13.77
N THR A 17 17.49 6.67 14.10
CA THR A 17 16.64 7.56 13.27
C THR A 17 17.12 7.65 11.82
N GLN A 18 18.44 7.65 11.59
CA GLN A 18 19.03 7.65 10.26
C GLN A 18 18.69 6.39 9.46
N HIS A 19 18.76 5.21 10.09
CA HIS A 19 18.38 3.95 9.46
C HIS A 19 16.88 3.92 9.13
N TYR A 20 16.05 4.47 10.01
CA TYR A 20 14.60 4.48 9.84
C TYR A 20 14.13 5.47 8.78
N THR A 21 14.72 6.67 8.71
CA THR A 21 14.46 7.62 7.62
C THR A 21 14.71 7.00 6.26
N TYR A 22 15.83 6.27 6.16
CA TYR A 22 16.23 5.62 4.93
C TYR A 22 15.25 4.51 4.53
N TYR A 23 14.82 3.72 5.52
CA TYR A 23 13.74 2.74 5.36
C TYR A 23 12.46 3.38 4.83
N LEU A 24 11.99 4.47 5.44
CA LEU A 24 10.77 5.15 5.03
C LEU A 24 10.85 5.69 3.60
N THR A 25 12.04 6.12 3.16
CA THR A 25 12.28 6.51 1.75
C THR A 25 12.16 5.32 0.80
N VAL A 26 12.52 4.11 1.24
CA VAL A 26 12.30 2.88 0.46
C VAL A 26 10.83 2.49 0.48
N LYS A 27 10.16 2.58 1.65
CA LYS A 27 8.72 2.30 1.81
C LYS A 27 7.85 3.21 0.93
N SER A 28 8.21 4.48 0.76
CA SER A 28 7.46 5.38 -0.13
C SER A 28 7.40 4.89 -1.58
N LEU A 29 8.34 4.03 -2.00
CA LEU A 29 8.36 3.40 -3.32
C LEU A 29 7.31 2.30 -3.44
N SER A 30 7.16 1.46 -2.40
CA SER A 30 6.17 0.38 -2.41
C SER A 30 4.76 0.94 -2.35
N GLU A 31 4.53 1.98 -1.55
CA GLU A 31 3.25 2.70 -1.54
C GLU A 31 2.95 3.41 -2.86
N TRP A 32 3.97 4.01 -3.50
CA TRP A 32 3.80 4.57 -4.84
C TRP A 32 3.41 3.50 -5.86
N ALA A 33 4.07 2.34 -5.82
CA ALA A 33 3.82 1.24 -6.74
C ALA A 33 2.41 0.67 -6.60
N LEU A 34 1.91 0.56 -5.36
CA LEU A 34 0.52 0.20 -5.05
C LEU A 34 -0.47 1.22 -5.61
N GLY A 35 -0.26 2.51 -5.34
CA GLY A 35 -1.11 3.56 -5.90
C GLY A 35 -1.11 3.53 -7.43
N ALA A 36 0.06 3.42 -8.06
CA ALA A 36 0.17 3.36 -9.52
C ALA A 36 -0.50 2.12 -10.14
N TYR A 37 -0.51 0.98 -9.44
CA TYR A 37 -1.20 -0.22 -9.90
C TYR A 37 -2.71 -0.02 -9.97
N GLU A 38 -3.32 0.39 -8.87
CA GLU A 38 -4.76 0.65 -8.76
C GLU A 38 -5.24 1.67 -9.81
N LYS A 39 -4.42 2.70 -10.09
CA LYS A 39 -4.66 3.70 -11.16
C LYS A 39 -4.80 3.12 -12.55
N ILE A 40 -3.99 2.12 -12.87
CA ILE A 40 -3.89 1.56 -14.21
C ILE A 40 -4.93 0.45 -14.36
N PHE A 41 -5.08 -0.40 -13.35
CA PHE A 41 -5.85 -1.63 -13.45
C PHE A 41 -7.35 -1.44 -13.22
N VAL A 42 -7.75 -0.61 -12.25
CA VAL A 42 -9.18 -0.48 -11.93
C VAL A 42 -9.91 0.56 -12.78
N HIS A 43 -9.19 1.19 -13.72
CA HIS A 43 -9.76 2.09 -14.71
C HIS A 43 -9.75 1.53 -16.13
N LEU A 44 -9.47 0.24 -16.34
CA LEU A 44 -9.37 -0.31 -17.70
C LEU A 44 -10.68 -0.30 -18.49
N ASP A 45 -11.85 -0.23 -17.83
CA ASP A 45 -13.14 0.00 -18.50
C ASP A 45 -13.30 1.44 -19.04
N ARG A 46 -12.43 2.37 -18.63
CA ARG A 46 -12.35 3.74 -19.15
C ARG A 46 -10.93 4.02 -19.61
N ASN A 47 -10.65 3.83 -20.91
CA ASN A 47 -9.37 4.14 -21.57
C ASN A 47 -8.63 5.30 -20.88
N PRO A 48 -7.64 5.00 -20.01
CA PRO A 48 -7.01 6.03 -19.20
C PRO A 48 -6.32 7.02 -20.13
N SER A 49 -6.46 8.31 -19.87
CA SER A 49 -5.89 9.31 -20.78
C SER A 49 -4.39 9.07 -20.98
N ARG A 50 -3.90 9.23 -22.21
CA ARG A 50 -2.46 9.05 -22.54
C ARG A 50 -1.53 9.85 -21.62
N ARG A 51 -1.95 11.06 -21.20
CA ARG A 51 -1.21 11.92 -20.25
C ARG A 51 -1.02 11.22 -18.90
N TYR A 52 -2.06 10.54 -18.42
CA TYR A 52 -2.06 9.84 -17.15
C TYR A 52 -1.13 8.63 -17.16
N ILE A 53 -1.20 7.80 -18.21
CA ILE A 53 -0.34 6.63 -18.38
C ILE A 53 1.13 7.04 -18.50
N LEU A 54 1.43 8.08 -19.27
CA LEU A 54 2.79 8.63 -19.37
C LEU A 54 3.30 9.19 -18.03
N GLY A 55 2.42 9.78 -17.21
CA GLY A 55 2.72 10.21 -15.86
C GLY A 55 3.11 9.04 -14.95
N ALA A 56 2.33 7.96 -14.99
CA ALA A 56 2.62 6.73 -14.25
C ALA A 56 3.97 6.14 -14.67
N ILE A 57 4.23 5.97 -15.98
CA ILE A 57 5.52 5.45 -16.48
C ILE A 57 6.72 6.27 -16.00
N ARG A 58 6.62 7.61 -16.06
CA ARG A 58 7.72 8.49 -15.63
C ARG A 58 7.98 8.35 -14.14
N ALA A 59 6.91 8.30 -13.35
CA ALA A 59 7.02 8.05 -11.93
C ALA A 59 7.57 6.64 -11.65
N SER A 60 7.21 5.59 -12.40
CA SER A 60 7.83 4.26 -12.31
C SER A 60 9.32 4.30 -12.55
N LYS A 61 9.77 5.01 -13.60
CA LYS A 61 11.19 5.15 -13.93
C LYS A 61 11.95 5.91 -12.84
N HIS A 62 11.32 6.92 -12.25
CA HIS A 62 11.89 7.67 -11.14
C HIS A 62 12.00 6.81 -9.88
N THR A 63 10.91 6.15 -9.49
CA THR A 63 10.85 5.18 -8.40
C THR A 63 11.92 4.10 -8.58
N LEU A 64 12.07 3.56 -9.78
CA LEU A 64 13.11 2.58 -10.14
C LEU A 64 14.54 3.15 -9.96
N SER A 65 14.77 4.39 -10.36
CA SER A 65 16.05 5.07 -10.16
C SER A 65 16.34 5.31 -8.68
N LEU A 66 15.34 5.74 -7.92
CA LEU A 66 15.42 5.98 -6.50
C LEU A 66 15.66 4.65 -5.75
N ALA A 67 14.93 3.59 -6.09
CA ALA A 67 15.11 2.24 -5.57
C ALA A 67 16.55 1.75 -5.77
N LYS A 68 17.10 1.89 -6.99
CA LYS A 68 18.47 1.46 -7.30
C LYS A 68 19.52 2.22 -6.49
N ARG A 69 19.35 3.54 -6.36
CA ARG A 69 20.19 4.36 -5.49
C ARG A 69 20.09 3.85 -4.05
N LEU A 70 18.86 3.68 -3.55
CA LEU A 70 18.62 3.30 -2.16
C LEU A 70 19.13 1.89 -1.80
N LYS A 71 19.16 0.96 -2.76
CA LYS A 71 19.79 -0.35 -2.53
C LYS A 71 21.30 -0.24 -2.30
N SER A 72 21.97 0.68 -3.00
CA SER A 72 23.43 0.83 -2.92
C SER A 72 23.92 1.38 -1.59
N GLU A 73 23.10 2.19 -0.90
CA GLU A 73 23.48 2.81 0.40
C GLU A 73 23.01 1.98 1.62
N ALA A 74 22.34 0.83 1.40
CA ALA A 74 21.78 -0.01 2.46
C ALA A 74 22.79 -0.94 3.18
N THR A 75 24.05 -0.97 2.75
CA THR A 75 25.09 -1.92 3.21
C THR A 75 25.43 -1.80 4.70
N GLY A 76 25.22 -0.63 5.31
CA GLY A 76 25.52 -0.35 6.72
C GLY A 76 24.39 -0.65 7.73
N HIS A 77 23.22 -1.15 7.29
CA HIS A 77 22.06 -1.31 8.18
C HIS A 77 21.99 -2.68 8.88
N PRO A 78 21.25 -2.78 9.99
CA PRO A 78 21.01 -4.05 10.68
C PRO A 78 20.32 -5.11 9.79
N PRO A 79 20.56 -6.41 10.02
CA PRO A 79 20.09 -7.49 9.15
C PRO A 79 18.58 -7.48 8.88
N GLN A 80 17.75 -7.34 9.92
CA GLN A 80 16.28 -7.34 9.78
C GLN A 80 15.81 -6.16 8.93
N LEU A 81 16.45 -4.99 9.11
CA LEU A 81 16.13 -3.80 8.32
C LEU A 81 16.55 -3.95 6.86
N ARG A 82 17.73 -4.51 6.60
CA ARG A 82 18.16 -4.79 5.21
C ARG A 82 17.21 -5.75 4.50
N GLN A 83 16.74 -6.78 5.20
CA GLN A 83 15.77 -7.73 4.64
C GLN A 83 14.45 -7.04 4.29
N LEU A 84 13.90 -6.24 5.21
CA LEU A 84 12.66 -5.51 4.96
C LEU A 84 12.81 -4.52 3.79
N MET A 85 13.90 -3.75 3.75
CA MET A 85 14.21 -2.86 2.63
C MET A 85 14.39 -3.61 1.31
N GLU A 86 14.98 -4.80 1.33
CA GLU A 86 15.13 -5.65 0.16
C GLU A 86 13.77 -6.16 -0.35
N LEU A 87 12.84 -6.48 0.56
CA LEU A 87 11.47 -6.85 0.21
C LEU A 87 10.73 -5.71 -0.46
N ASP A 88 10.72 -4.51 0.16
CA ASP A 88 10.13 -3.30 -0.42
C ASP A 88 10.72 -2.97 -1.79
N TYR A 89 12.04 -3.09 -1.92
CA TYR A 89 12.74 -2.91 -3.18
C TYR A 89 12.27 -3.92 -4.23
N LYS A 90 12.36 -5.22 -3.96
CA LYS A 90 11.99 -6.27 -4.94
C LYS A 90 10.55 -6.12 -5.39
N PHE A 91 9.64 -5.94 -4.43
CA PHE A 91 8.23 -5.70 -4.70
C PHE A 91 8.03 -4.51 -5.64
N SER A 92 8.60 -3.35 -5.31
CA SER A 92 8.45 -2.13 -6.11
C SER A 92 8.93 -2.33 -7.55
N ILE A 93 10.06 -3.02 -7.75
CA ILE A 93 10.65 -3.27 -9.07
C ILE A 93 9.76 -4.22 -9.89
N GLU A 94 9.38 -5.35 -9.31
CA GLU A 94 8.56 -6.36 -9.99
C GLU A 94 7.18 -5.80 -10.34
N MET A 95 6.58 -5.04 -9.43
CA MET A 95 5.31 -4.33 -9.65
C MET A 95 5.44 -3.35 -10.82
N CYS A 96 6.46 -2.48 -10.82
CA CYS A 96 6.71 -1.53 -11.91
C CYS A 96 6.94 -2.22 -13.27
N MET A 97 7.71 -3.32 -13.30
CA MET A 97 8.00 -4.04 -14.53
C MET A 97 6.76 -4.73 -15.09
N THR A 98 5.92 -5.28 -14.22
CA THR A 98 4.68 -5.97 -14.62
C THR A 98 3.65 -4.96 -15.11
N LEU A 99 3.55 -3.79 -14.45
CA LEU A 99 2.78 -2.65 -14.93
C LEU A 99 3.22 -2.15 -16.31
N ASP A 100 4.52 -2.05 -16.57
CA ASP A 100 5.05 -1.65 -17.89
C ASP A 100 4.63 -2.64 -18.98
N ARG A 101 4.61 -3.95 -18.69
CA ARG A 101 4.13 -4.98 -19.63
C ARG A 101 2.63 -4.88 -19.88
N LEU A 102 1.83 -4.70 -18.84
CA LEU A 102 0.38 -4.48 -18.98
C LEU A 102 0.07 -3.23 -19.81
N ILE A 103 0.79 -2.13 -19.55
CA ILE A 103 0.61 -0.90 -20.34
C ILE A 103 0.91 -1.16 -21.82
N LYS A 104 2.02 -1.86 -22.11
CA LYS A 104 2.37 -2.23 -23.49
C LYS A 104 1.30 -3.13 -24.14
N LEU A 105 0.75 -4.07 -23.39
CA LEU A 105 -0.37 -4.90 -23.84
C LEU A 105 -1.59 -4.05 -24.21
N HIS A 106 -1.96 -3.08 -23.37
CA HIS A 106 -3.06 -2.17 -23.65
C HIS A 106 -2.84 -1.35 -24.93
N TYR A 107 -1.60 -0.97 -25.22
CA TYR A 107 -1.22 -0.32 -26.49
C TYR A 107 -0.98 -1.29 -27.65
N ARG A 108 -1.28 -2.59 -27.49
CA ARG A 108 -1.03 -3.67 -28.47
C ARG A 108 0.43 -3.76 -28.91
N GLU A 109 1.35 -3.32 -28.07
CA GLU A 109 2.79 -3.41 -28.27
C GLU A 109 3.35 -4.78 -27.79
N SER A 110 2.51 -5.64 -27.21
CA SER A 110 2.86 -7.00 -26.79
C SER A 110 1.70 -7.99 -27.02
N GLY A 111 2.02 -9.26 -27.32
CA GLY A 111 1.04 -10.37 -27.38
C GLY A 111 0.89 -11.13 -26.06
N GLU A 112 1.11 -10.47 -24.92
CA GLU A 112 0.96 -11.07 -23.59
C GLU A 112 -0.52 -11.19 -23.18
N ASP A 113 -0.80 -11.97 -22.13
CA ASP A 113 -2.15 -12.23 -21.62
C ASP A 113 -2.43 -11.34 -20.39
N GLU A 114 -3.51 -10.55 -20.47
CA GLU A 114 -3.91 -9.60 -19.43
C GLU A 114 -4.27 -10.30 -18.12
N GLU A 115 -4.98 -11.43 -18.20
CA GLU A 115 -5.39 -12.21 -17.03
C GLU A 115 -4.15 -12.75 -16.29
N LYS A 116 -3.19 -13.27 -17.05
CA LYS A 116 -1.92 -13.77 -16.52
C LYS A 116 -1.11 -12.67 -15.83
N LEU A 117 -1.00 -11.50 -16.45
CA LEU A 117 -0.29 -10.37 -15.85
C LEU A 117 -1.00 -9.84 -14.60
N THR A 118 -2.34 -9.88 -14.58
CA THR A 118 -3.15 -9.55 -13.41
C THR A 118 -2.89 -10.53 -12.26
N GLU A 119 -2.93 -11.83 -12.54
CA GLU A 119 -2.64 -12.86 -11.54
C GLU A 119 -1.22 -12.69 -10.96
N MET A 120 -0.25 -12.34 -11.81
CA MET A 120 1.11 -12.03 -11.37
C MET A 120 1.17 -10.86 -10.38
N LEU A 121 0.36 -9.82 -10.57
CA LEU A 121 0.31 -8.65 -9.69
C LEU A 121 -0.29 -9.00 -8.32
N PHE A 122 -1.40 -9.73 -8.32
CA PHE A 122 -1.98 -10.21 -7.07
C PHE A 122 -1.04 -11.16 -6.31
N GLU A 123 -0.41 -12.10 -7.01
CA GLU A 123 0.52 -13.04 -6.36
C GLU A 123 1.78 -12.31 -5.83
N LEU A 124 2.25 -11.26 -6.52
CA LEU A 124 3.33 -10.41 -6.06
C LEU A 124 2.96 -9.71 -4.74
N GLU A 125 1.79 -9.07 -4.69
CA GLU A 125 1.31 -8.37 -3.50
C GLU A 125 1.05 -9.32 -2.33
N ARG A 126 0.44 -10.47 -2.61
CA ARG A 126 0.22 -11.54 -1.64
C ARG A 126 1.52 -11.97 -0.96
N ARG A 127 2.57 -12.26 -1.73
CA ARG A 127 3.89 -12.67 -1.21
C ARG A 127 4.53 -11.55 -0.41
N TYR A 128 4.46 -10.33 -0.92
CA TYR A 128 5.02 -9.16 -0.25
C TYR A 128 4.37 -8.94 1.12
N ILE A 129 3.05 -9.03 1.25
CA ILE A 129 2.37 -8.90 2.54
C ILE A 129 2.75 -10.04 3.49
N ALA A 130 2.78 -11.29 2.99
CA ALA A 130 3.16 -12.45 3.80
C ALA A 130 4.61 -12.40 4.30
N GLN A 131 5.53 -11.82 3.53
CA GLN A 131 6.93 -11.68 3.93
C GLN A 131 7.13 -10.48 4.87
N THR A 132 6.46 -9.36 4.63
CA THR A 132 6.60 -8.15 5.47
C THR A 132 6.00 -8.32 6.87
N SER A 133 4.94 -9.13 7.04
CA SER A 133 4.34 -9.44 8.35
C SER A 133 5.27 -10.17 9.33
N GLN A 134 6.41 -10.68 8.86
CA GLN A 134 7.44 -11.27 9.71
C GLN A 134 8.23 -10.20 10.48
N PHE A 135 8.23 -8.97 9.98
CA PHE A 135 9.05 -7.85 10.46
C PHE A 135 8.25 -6.80 11.22
N VAL A 136 6.93 -6.75 11.02
CA VAL A 136 6.03 -5.73 11.56
C VAL A 136 5.15 -6.33 12.66
N ASP A 137 4.87 -5.55 13.71
CA ASP A 137 3.97 -5.97 14.78
C ASP A 137 2.52 -6.03 14.27
N GLU A 138 1.74 -6.90 14.90
CA GLU A 138 0.33 -7.09 14.60
C GLU A 138 -0.52 -5.84 14.87
N ASP A 139 -0.10 -5.02 15.84
CA ASP A 139 -0.76 -3.78 16.24
C ASP A 139 -0.32 -2.54 15.43
N ASP A 140 0.61 -2.71 14.50
CA ASP A 140 1.06 -1.64 13.63
C ASP A 140 -0.03 -1.22 12.63
N LEU A 141 -0.16 0.08 12.37
CA LEU A 141 -1.18 0.62 11.47
C LEU A 141 -1.03 0.08 10.05
N ASP A 142 0.21 -0.05 9.53
CA ASP A 142 0.45 -0.61 8.21
C ASP A 142 0.12 -2.10 8.18
N ALA A 143 0.45 -2.85 9.23
CA ALA A 143 0.11 -4.26 9.32
C ALA A 143 -1.41 -4.46 9.33
N ARG A 144 -2.16 -3.65 10.09
CA ARG A 144 -3.63 -3.67 10.09
C ARG A 144 -4.20 -3.37 8.71
N LEU A 145 -3.75 -2.31 8.04
CA LEU A 145 -4.19 -1.98 6.69
C LEU A 145 -3.85 -3.09 5.68
N ARG A 146 -2.64 -3.67 5.77
CA ARG A 146 -2.19 -4.76 4.89
C ARG A 146 -2.97 -6.05 5.05
N ARG A 147 -3.54 -6.35 6.22
CA ARG A 147 -4.42 -7.53 6.38
C ARG A 147 -5.64 -7.43 5.47
N THR A 148 -6.17 -6.23 5.28
CA THR A 148 -7.35 -6.06 4.43
C THR A 148 -6.98 -6.07 2.96
N THR A 149 -5.88 -5.43 2.60
CA THR A 149 -5.30 -5.55 1.25
C THR A 149 -5.02 -7.01 0.92
N HIS A 150 -4.43 -7.78 1.83
CA HIS A 150 -4.20 -9.21 1.63
C HIS A 150 -5.49 -9.98 1.42
N ALA A 151 -6.52 -9.69 2.21
CA ALA A 151 -7.83 -10.32 2.02
C ALA A 151 -8.36 -10.01 0.61
N LEU A 152 -8.36 -8.74 0.18
CA LEU A 152 -8.77 -8.32 -1.18
C LEU A 152 -7.97 -9.01 -2.29
N VAL A 153 -6.66 -9.16 -2.12
CA VAL A 153 -5.79 -9.87 -3.06
C VAL A 153 -6.12 -11.36 -3.12
N GLU A 154 -6.32 -12.01 -1.98
CA GLU A 154 -6.77 -13.42 -1.93
C GLU A 154 -8.14 -13.58 -2.60
N PHE A 155 -9.03 -12.59 -2.47
CA PHE A 155 -10.29 -12.55 -3.21
C PHE A 155 -10.06 -12.48 -4.71
N GLY A 156 -9.26 -11.53 -5.18
CA GLY A 156 -8.95 -11.37 -6.60
C GLY A 156 -8.38 -12.65 -7.21
N LEU A 157 -7.41 -13.29 -6.55
CA LEU A 157 -6.81 -14.55 -7.03
C LEU A 157 -7.83 -15.69 -7.10
N ARG A 158 -8.64 -15.85 -6.07
CA ARG A 158 -9.65 -16.91 -6.03
C ARG A 158 -10.74 -16.66 -7.06
N PHE A 159 -11.12 -15.41 -7.29
CA PHE A 159 -12.08 -15.02 -8.31
C PHE A 159 -11.56 -15.37 -9.71
N LEU A 160 -10.33 -14.99 -10.06
CA LEU A 160 -9.69 -15.35 -11.33
C LEU A 160 -9.62 -16.87 -11.52
N ARG A 161 -9.38 -17.61 -10.44
CA ARG A 161 -9.32 -19.09 -10.48
C ARG A 161 -10.67 -19.79 -10.38
N LEU A 162 -11.78 -19.05 -10.36
CA LEU A 162 -13.15 -19.58 -10.17
C LEU A 162 -13.33 -20.38 -8.87
N GLN A 163 -12.63 -19.99 -7.80
CA GLN A 163 -12.63 -20.61 -6.47
C GLN A 163 -13.36 -19.75 -5.44
N VAL A 164 -14.64 -19.47 -5.68
CA VAL A 164 -15.44 -18.50 -4.90
C VAL A 164 -15.94 -18.99 -3.53
N GLU A 165 -15.59 -20.21 -3.13
CA GLU A 165 -16.02 -20.78 -1.85
C GLU A 165 -15.20 -20.25 -0.65
N GLY A 166 -15.88 -20.08 0.49
CA GLY A 166 -15.25 -19.70 1.75
C GLY A 166 -14.71 -18.26 1.81
N LEU A 167 -15.07 -17.42 0.84
CA LEU A 167 -14.54 -16.07 0.71
C LEU A 167 -14.98 -15.11 1.85
N THR A 168 -16.04 -15.42 2.58
CA THR A 168 -16.55 -14.51 3.62
C THR A 168 -15.68 -14.47 4.89
N ASN A 169 -14.90 -15.52 5.17
CA ASN A 169 -14.11 -15.60 6.41
C ASN A 169 -12.91 -14.63 6.42
N PRO A 170 -12.06 -14.57 5.36
CA PRO A 170 -10.95 -13.62 5.36
C PRO A 170 -11.41 -12.15 5.37
N LEU A 171 -12.56 -11.81 4.76
CA LEU A 171 -13.15 -10.45 4.86
C LEU A 171 -13.55 -10.11 6.30
N LYS A 172 -14.16 -11.05 7.02
CA LYS A 172 -14.57 -10.84 8.42
C LYS A 172 -13.36 -10.63 9.33
N GLU A 173 -12.29 -11.38 9.12
CA GLU A 173 -11.04 -11.21 9.87
C GLU A 173 -10.36 -9.88 9.54
N ALA A 174 -10.27 -9.52 8.26
CA ALA A 174 -9.77 -8.22 7.82
C ALA A 174 -10.57 -7.06 8.41
N ARG A 175 -11.90 -7.15 8.44
CA ARG A 175 -12.78 -6.13 9.02
C ARG A 175 -12.42 -5.83 10.48
N LYS A 176 -12.17 -6.86 11.30
CA LYS A 176 -11.78 -6.69 12.71
C LYS A 176 -10.50 -5.87 12.85
N SER A 177 -9.54 -6.04 11.94
CA SER A 177 -8.29 -5.27 11.97
C SER A 177 -8.45 -3.78 11.66
N LEU A 178 -9.61 -3.38 11.11
CA LEU A 178 -9.96 -1.99 10.85
C LEU A 178 -10.79 -1.34 11.97
N GLU A 179 -11.12 -2.10 13.03
CA GLU A 179 -11.82 -1.57 14.21
C GLU A 179 -10.82 -0.82 15.09
N ILE A 180 -10.53 0.42 14.68
CA ILE A 180 -9.64 1.35 15.35
C ILE A 180 -10.35 2.71 15.45
N ASP A 181 -10.15 3.41 16.56
CA ASP A 181 -10.63 4.78 16.75
C ASP A 181 -9.55 5.81 16.38
N LEU A 182 -9.98 7.06 16.22
CA LEU A 182 -9.07 8.15 15.84
C LEU A 182 -8.05 8.41 16.95
N GLU A 183 -8.42 8.22 18.23
CA GLU A 183 -7.51 8.36 19.36
C GLU A 183 -6.32 7.37 19.29
N GLU A 184 -6.56 6.10 18.93
CA GLU A 184 -5.49 5.12 18.74
C GLU A 184 -4.60 5.53 17.55
N ILE A 185 -5.17 5.96 16.43
CA ILE A 185 -4.39 6.45 15.27
C ILE A 185 -3.49 7.63 15.70
N ILE A 186 -4.06 8.63 16.37
CA ILE A 186 -3.33 9.80 16.89
C ILE A 186 -2.18 9.35 17.81
N ALA A 187 -2.45 8.46 18.75
CA ALA A 187 -1.45 7.98 19.70
C ALA A 187 -0.30 7.24 19.00
N ARG A 188 -0.60 6.35 18.05
CA ARG A 188 0.39 5.57 17.29
C ARG A 188 1.25 6.47 16.40
N VAL A 189 0.64 7.39 15.64
CA VAL A 189 1.35 8.31 14.76
C VAL A 189 2.18 9.32 15.55
N THR A 190 1.67 9.80 16.68
CA THR A 190 2.43 10.69 17.58
C THR A 190 3.67 9.97 18.12
N GLY A 191 3.51 8.75 18.65
CA GLY A 191 4.64 7.96 19.13
C GLY A 191 5.68 7.65 18.04
N PHE A 192 5.22 7.37 16.82
CA PHE A 192 6.09 7.18 15.65
C PHE A 192 6.86 8.47 15.29
N THR A 193 6.17 9.60 15.17
CA THR A 193 6.82 10.87 14.79
C THR A 193 7.71 11.44 15.89
N ASP A 194 7.42 11.17 17.16
CA ASP A 194 8.30 11.45 18.29
C ASP A 194 9.62 10.68 18.19
N HIS A 195 9.57 9.39 17.83
CA HIS A 195 10.74 8.55 17.64
C HIS A 195 11.64 9.04 16.49
N ILE A 196 11.04 9.52 15.39
CA ILE A 196 11.78 10.12 14.26
C ILE A 196 12.43 11.44 14.66
N ALA A 197 11.79 12.22 15.54
CA ALA A 197 12.29 13.54 15.93
C ALA A 197 13.41 13.51 16.99
N PHE A 198 13.63 12.38 17.68
CA PHE A 198 14.53 12.28 18.83
C PHE A 198 15.60 11.18 18.66
N LYS A 199 16.78 11.54 18.12
CA LYS A 199 18.11 11.09 18.60
C LYS A 199 19.26 11.69 17.75
N GLU A 200 20.16 12.39 18.43
CA GLU A 200 21.54 12.71 18.00
C GLU A 200 21.73 13.56 16.73
N GLY A 201 21.14 14.75 16.68
CA GLY A 201 21.74 15.91 16.00
C GLY A 201 21.95 15.81 14.48
N ARG A 202 21.43 14.79 13.79
CA ARG A 202 21.45 14.69 12.33
C ARG A 202 20.11 14.19 11.81
N MET A 203 19.51 15.04 10.99
CA MET A 203 18.12 15.08 10.51
C MET A 203 17.08 15.47 11.57
N VAL A 204 16.62 16.72 11.46
CA VAL A 204 15.75 17.40 12.42
C VAL A 204 14.42 17.68 11.74
N LEU A 205 13.50 16.71 11.77
CA LEU A 205 12.08 17.01 11.67
C LEU A 205 11.68 17.60 13.04
N ALA A 206 11.83 18.91 13.21
CA ALA A 206 11.46 19.60 14.45
C ALA A 206 10.56 20.81 14.17
N GLY A 207 10.00 21.34 15.25
CA GLY A 207 9.11 22.49 15.21
C GLY A 207 7.90 22.23 14.31
N ASP A 208 7.58 23.18 13.46
CA ASP A 208 6.37 23.14 12.64
C ASP A 208 6.40 22.06 11.57
N ARG A 209 7.58 21.63 11.13
CA ARG A 209 7.71 20.56 10.13
C ARG A 209 7.27 19.21 10.69
N LYS A 210 7.67 18.90 11.93
CA LYS A 210 7.19 17.71 12.64
C LYS A 210 5.68 17.75 12.83
N LYS A 211 5.16 18.88 13.33
CA LYS A 211 3.72 19.05 13.58
C LYS A 211 2.89 18.88 12.31
N ARG A 212 3.39 19.34 11.16
CA ARG A 212 2.77 19.11 9.85
C ARG A 212 2.81 17.64 9.47
N LEU A 213 3.99 17.00 9.45
CA LEU A 213 4.11 15.57 9.16
C LEU A 213 3.20 14.70 10.04
N THR A 214 3.18 14.95 11.36
CA THR A 214 2.32 14.20 12.29
C THR A 214 0.85 14.34 11.91
N ARG A 215 0.39 15.56 11.60
CA ARG A 215 -0.99 15.81 11.17
C ARG A 215 -1.30 15.14 9.83
N ASP A 216 -0.45 15.34 8.84
CA ASP A 216 -0.65 14.81 7.50
C ASP A 216 -0.70 13.26 7.52
N LEU A 217 0.12 12.62 8.37
CA LEU A 217 0.06 11.18 8.60
C LEU A 217 -1.22 10.74 9.32
N ILE A 218 -1.67 11.47 10.35
CA ILE A 218 -2.94 11.15 11.04
C ILE A 218 -4.10 11.18 10.04
N ASP A 219 -4.23 12.27 9.30
CA ASP A 219 -5.31 12.47 8.32
C ASP A 219 -5.25 11.35 7.27
N ASN A 220 -4.06 11.05 6.75
CA ASN A 220 -3.87 10.02 5.75
C ASN A 220 -4.16 8.59 6.27
N TYR A 221 -3.78 8.26 7.51
CA TYR A 221 -4.13 6.97 8.10
C TYR A 221 -5.64 6.88 8.33
N ASP A 222 -6.29 7.91 8.86
CA ASP A 222 -7.74 7.91 9.07
C ASP A 222 -8.49 7.70 7.73
N ASP A 223 -8.08 8.41 6.67
CA ASP A 223 -8.60 8.20 5.31
C ASP A 223 -8.36 6.78 4.82
N CYS A 224 -7.16 6.22 4.99
CA CYS A 224 -6.85 4.83 4.62
C CYS A 224 -7.79 3.84 5.33
N PHE A 225 -7.96 3.97 6.65
CA PHE A 225 -8.84 3.11 7.44
C PHE A 225 -10.32 3.30 7.04
N ALA A 226 -10.76 4.53 6.78
CA ALA A 226 -12.12 4.81 6.33
C ALA A 226 -12.42 4.16 4.98
N VAL A 227 -11.54 4.36 3.99
CA VAL A 227 -11.70 3.79 2.64
C VAL A 227 -11.64 2.26 2.70
N GLN A 228 -10.68 1.66 3.40
CA GLN A 228 -10.62 0.19 3.51
C GLN A 228 -11.83 -0.40 4.25
N ARG A 229 -12.38 0.28 5.27
CA ARG A 229 -13.63 -0.15 5.93
C ARG A 229 -14.80 -0.13 4.95
N LYS A 230 -14.92 0.96 4.19
CA LYS A 230 -15.93 1.09 3.14
C LYS A 230 -15.80 -0.03 2.12
N THR A 231 -14.60 -0.28 1.61
CA THR A 231 -14.29 -1.36 0.67
C THR A 231 -14.72 -2.73 1.21
N ILE A 232 -14.23 -3.14 2.38
CA ILE A 232 -14.57 -4.44 2.96
C ILE A 232 -16.08 -4.61 3.16
N ASN A 233 -16.78 -3.56 3.62
CA ASN A 233 -18.23 -3.58 3.78
C ASN A 233 -18.97 -3.77 2.45
N ILE A 234 -18.52 -3.11 1.39
CA ILE A 234 -19.10 -3.24 0.05
C ILE A 234 -18.87 -4.65 -0.52
N PHE A 235 -17.64 -5.18 -0.41
CA PHE A 235 -17.35 -6.54 -0.85
C PHE A 235 -18.19 -7.57 -0.09
N MET A 236 -18.30 -7.45 1.25
CA MET A 236 -19.16 -8.35 2.03
C MET A 236 -20.63 -8.28 1.58
N LYS A 237 -21.17 -7.07 1.35
CA LYS A 237 -22.55 -6.91 0.83
C LYS A 237 -22.71 -7.54 -0.55
N ALA A 238 -21.76 -7.32 -1.44
CA ALA A 238 -21.79 -7.91 -2.78
C ALA A 238 -21.83 -9.44 -2.70
N PHE A 239 -20.97 -10.06 -1.89
CA PHE A 239 -20.97 -11.51 -1.69
C PHE A 239 -22.23 -12.04 -0.99
N GLU A 240 -22.81 -11.29 -0.07
CA GLU A 240 -24.09 -11.66 0.55
C GLU A 240 -25.26 -11.63 -0.43
N THR A 241 -25.14 -10.85 -1.51
CA THR A 241 -26.18 -10.71 -2.54
C THR A 241 -26.09 -11.87 -3.55
N VAL A 242 -24.89 -12.38 -3.84
CA VAL A 242 -24.63 -13.46 -4.84
C VAL A 242 -24.75 -14.87 -4.21
N LYS A 243 -25.72 -15.08 -3.30
CA LYS A 243 -25.72 -16.22 -2.37
C LYS A 243 -25.94 -17.62 -2.96
N SER A 244 -26.16 -17.82 -4.26
CA SER A 244 -26.22 -19.17 -4.85
C SER A 244 -25.82 -19.25 -6.33
N PRO A 245 -25.23 -20.39 -6.79
CA PRO A 245 -24.79 -20.59 -8.19
C PRO A 245 -25.92 -20.67 -9.25
N GLY A 246 -27.14 -20.28 -8.90
CA GLY A 246 -28.31 -20.25 -9.79
C GLY A 246 -28.96 -18.87 -9.93
N ASP A 247 -28.44 -17.86 -9.23
CA ASP A 247 -29.00 -16.51 -9.24
C ASP A 247 -28.40 -15.67 -10.37
N ALA A 248 -28.64 -16.08 -11.62
CA ALA A 248 -28.18 -15.36 -12.81
C ALA A 248 -28.81 -13.95 -12.95
N ASP A 249 -29.85 -13.65 -12.17
CA ASP A 249 -30.63 -12.41 -12.22
C ASP A 249 -30.46 -11.51 -10.96
N VAL A 250 -29.41 -11.70 -10.16
CA VAL A 250 -29.11 -10.77 -9.05
C VAL A 250 -28.63 -9.44 -9.62
N GLU A 251 -29.55 -8.48 -9.67
CA GLU A 251 -29.26 -7.10 -10.03
C GLU A 251 -28.67 -6.37 -8.82
N PHE A 252 -27.42 -5.92 -8.93
CA PHE A 252 -26.84 -5.04 -7.92
C PHE A 252 -27.56 -3.69 -7.96
N ASP A 253 -27.88 -3.14 -6.78
CA ASP A 253 -28.47 -1.80 -6.74
C ASP A 253 -27.49 -0.76 -7.34
N ALA A 254 -28.03 0.29 -7.96
CA ALA A 254 -27.22 1.31 -8.64
C ALA A 254 -26.24 2.03 -7.70
N LYS A 255 -26.55 2.07 -6.39
CA LYS A 255 -25.67 2.68 -5.39
C LYS A 255 -24.44 1.79 -5.15
N LEU A 256 -24.61 0.48 -5.04
CA LEU A 256 -23.54 -0.49 -4.88
C LEU A 256 -22.64 -0.52 -6.11
N ILE A 257 -23.21 -0.49 -7.32
CA ILE A 257 -22.43 -0.37 -8.58
C ILE A 257 -21.58 0.91 -8.57
N ASN A 258 -22.20 2.06 -8.28
CA ASN A 258 -21.48 3.33 -8.22
C ASN A 258 -20.39 3.34 -7.12
N GLU A 259 -20.66 2.72 -5.97
CA GLU A 259 -19.66 2.58 -4.90
C GLU A 259 -18.49 1.68 -5.32
N LEU A 260 -18.75 0.58 -6.04
CA LEU A 260 -17.72 -0.30 -6.62
C LEU A 260 -16.84 0.41 -7.67
N GLU A 261 -17.40 1.34 -8.45
CA GLU A 261 -16.62 2.16 -9.39
C GLU A 261 -15.75 3.23 -8.69
N ILE A 262 -16.18 3.72 -7.51
CA ILE A 262 -15.50 4.82 -6.80
C ILE A 262 -14.40 4.34 -5.87
N ILE A 263 -14.59 3.22 -5.16
CA ILE A 263 -13.62 2.63 -4.22
C ILE A 263 -12.17 2.65 -4.76
N PRO A 264 -11.91 2.21 -5.99
CA PRO A 264 -10.55 2.09 -6.50
C PRO A 264 -9.89 3.45 -6.68
N ILE A 265 -10.66 4.48 -7.04
CA ILE A 265 -10.20 5.87 -7.11
C ILE A 265 -9.76 6.34 -5.72
N GLU A 266 -10.60 6.09 -4.71
CA GLU A 266 -10.35 6.48 -3.32
C GLU A 266 -9.12 5.75 -2.75
N LEU A 267 -9.02 4.43 -2.93
CA LEU A 267 -7.87 3.62 -2.49
C LEU A 267 -6.56 4.13 -3.10
N ASN A 268 -6.56 4.37 -4.40
CA ASN A 268 -5.40 4.93 -5.06
C ASN A 268 -5.07 6.35 -4.56
N HIS A 269 -6.07 7.21 -4.34
CA HIS A 269 -5.83 8.55 -3.81
C HIS A 269 -5.10 8.50 -2.46
N VAL A 270 -5.53 7.61 -1.55
CA VAL A 270 -4.88 7.47 -0.25
C VAL A 270 -3.45 6.90 -0.39
N PHE A 271 -3.23 5.85 -1.20
CA PHE A 271 -1.86 5.30 -1.40
C PHE A 271 -0.90 6.31 -2.03
N PHE A 272 -1.38 7.11 -2.98
CA PHE A 272 -0.57 8.18 -3.58
C PHE A 272 -0.27 9.29 -2.57
N SER A 273 -1.24 9.64 -1.72
CA SER A 273 -1.09 10.65 -0.67
C SER A 273 -0.07 10.20 0.37
N SER A 274 -0.12 8.94 0.82
CA SER A 274 0.87 8.34 1.72
C SER A 274 2.30 8.47 1.17
N SER A 275 2.51 8.08 -0.09
CA SER A 275 3.81 8.19 -0.75
C SER A 275 4.28 9.64 -0.86
N LYS A 276 3.37 10.55 -1.23
CA LYS A 276 3.69 11.97 -1.37
C LYS A 276 4.10 12.60 -0.05
N ILE A 277 3.37 12.35 1.03
CA ILE A 277 3.69 12.86 2.38
C ILE A 277 5.11 12.42 2.77
N MET A 278 5.43 11.14 2.58
CA MET A 278 6.77 10.63 2.87
C MET A 278 7.86 11.25 1.98
N ILE A 279 7.60 11.40 0.69
CA ILE A 279 8.57 12.00 -0.25
C ILE A 279 8.86 13.46 0.12
N ASP A 280 7.81 14.27 0.29
CA ASP A 280 7.93 15.71 0.58
C ASP A 280 8.65 15.95 1.93
N GLU A 281 8.49 15.04 2.89
CA GLU A 281 9.09 15.18 4.21
C GLU A 281 10.47 14.52 4.36
N LEU A 282 10.78 13.48 3.59
CA LEU A 282 12.02 12.69 3.77
C LEU A 282 13.05 12.89 2.65
N ILE A 283 12.63 13.29 1.45
CA ILE A 283 13.55 13.51 0.34
C ILE A 283 13.88 15.01 0.27
N PRO A 284 15.14 15.43 0.49
CA PRO A 284 15.50 16.84 0.38
C PRO A 284 15.17 17.38 -1.02
N GLU A 285 14.65 18.62 -1.08
CA GLU A 285 14.14 19.38 -2.24
C GLU A 285 15.04 19.41 -3.50
N LYS A 286 16.22 18.80 -3.46
CA LYS A 286 17.18 18.69 -4.58
C LYS A 286 16.95 17.50 -5.51
N VAL A 287 15.82 16.80 -5.42
CA VAL A 287 15.35 16.03 -6.58
C VAL A 287 14.39 16.97 -7.32
N PRO A 288 14.78 17.53 -8.47
CA PRO A 288 13.96 18.49 -9.18
C PRO A 288 12.68 17.80 -9.64
N PHE A 289 11.64 17.91 -8.83
CA PHE A 289 10.28 17.87 -9.33
C PHE A 289 10.18 19.09 -10.22
N ASN A 290 10.28 18.89 -11.53
CA ASN A 290 9.95 19.95 -12.47
C ASN A 290 8.51 20.37 -12.15
N ARG A 291 8.36 21.52 -11.46
CA ARG A 291 7.10 22.20 -11.11
C ARG A 291 6.38 22.77 -12.34
N ARG A 292 6.47 22.08 -13.46
CA ARG A 292 5.62 22.30 -14.62
C ARG A 292 5.13 20.91 -14.99
N TYR A 293 3.81 20.69 -15.00
CA TYR A 293 3.03 19.98 -16.03
C TYR A 293 1.65 19.56 -15.52
#